data_AF-A0AAD2FMS8-F1
#
_entry.id   AF-A0AAD2FMS8-F1
#
_cell.length_a   1.000
_cell.length_b   1.000
_cell.length_c   1.000
_cell.angle_alpha   90.00
_cell.angle_beta   90.00
_cell.angle_gamma   90.00
#
_symmetry.space_group_name_H-M   'P 1'
#
loop_
_entity.id
_entity.type
_entity.pdbx_description
1 polymer ?
#
loop_
_entity_poly.entity_id
_entity_poly.type
_entity_poly.pdbx_seq_one_letter_code
_entity_poly.pdbx_strand_id
1 'polypeptide(L)'
;MERGIPALHDAPRHGWRIKPGEDDPKSKGKNSLQVKNSTHVPELTQFRKLALATAVPKAEQKAGSPPPEITHNGTKVQMCVGYHVKGKCWEKCPRAADHVAHSAQDTAKLVEWCKKAYAEE
;
A
#
# COMPACT_ATOMS: atom_id res chain seq x y z
N MET A 1 36.96 23.36 55.59
CA MET A 1 37.89 22.21 55.65
C MET A 1 37.21 21.05 54.94
N GLU A 2 37.73 20.32 53.97
CA GLU A 2 38.92 20.33 53.12
C GLU A 2 38.66 19.21 52.08
N ARG A 3 39.04 19.43 50.81
CA ARG A 3 39.60 18.44 49.85
C ARG A 3 38.72 17.23 49.45
N GLY A 4 38.60 16.83 48.21
CA GLY A 4 39.35 17.16 47.01
C GLY A 4 39.04 16.09 45.96
N ILE A 5 38.61 16.53 44.78
CA ILE A 5 38.46 15.70 43.59
C ILE A 5 39.86 15.55 42.99
N PRO A 6 40.42 14.35 42.79
CA PRO A 6 41.60 14.22 41.97
C PRO A 6 41.21 14.23 40.48
N ALA A 7 41.75 15.23 39.80
CA ALA A 7 41.77 15.36 38.36
C ALA A 7 42.55 14.22 37.69
N LEU A 8 42.11 13.80 36.51
CA LEU A 8 42.97 13.10 35.55
C LEU A 8 42.75 13.66 34.15
N HIS A 9 43.65 14.57 33.80
CA HIS A 9 44.31 14.79 32.50
C HIS A 9 43.47 14.95 31.21
N ASP A 10 43.43 16.21 30.77
CA ASP A 10 43.75 16.74 29.44
C ASP A 10 43.78 15.76 28.24
N ALA A 11 42.88 16.01 27.29
CA ALA A 11 43.10 15.66 25.88
C ALA A 11 42.49 16.74 24.95
N PRO A 12 43.16 17.09 23.84
CA PRO A 12 42.95 18.34 23.12
C PRO A 12 41.78 18.37 22.14
N ARG A 13 41.27 19.60 21.95
CA ARG A 13 40.26 20.05 20.98
C ARG A 13 40.59 19.61 19.55
N HIS A 14 39.84 18.66 19.00
CA HIS A 14 39.61 18.56 17.56
C HIS A 14 38.13 18.32 17.31
N GLY A 15 37.49 19.33 16.72
CA GLY A 15 36.07 19.35 16.43
C GLY A 15 35.69 18.27 15.42
N TRP A 16 34.74 17.43 15.80
CA TRP A 16 33.92 16.67 14.87
C TRP A 16 32.46 16.95 15.22
N ARG A 17 31.95 18.00 14.58
CA ARG A 17 30.52 18.32 14.49
C ARG A 17 29.88 17.20 13.68
N ILE A 18 29.37 16.15 14.33
CA ILE A 18 28.53 15.16 13.65
C ILE A 18 27.19 15.85 13.37
N LYS A 19 26.98 16.19 12.10
CA LYS A 19 25.69 16.59 11.57
C LYS A 19 24.75 15.38 11.61
N PRO A 20 23.49 15.52 12.05
CA PRO A 20 22.48 14.53 11.75
C PRO A 20 22.03 14.72 10.30
N GLY A 21 22.32 13.75 9.43
CA GLY A 21 21.79 13.72 8.06
C GLY A 21 22.77 13.16 7.04
N GLU A 22 22.26 12.23 6.23
CA GLU A 22 22.85 11.64 5.02
C GLU A 22 24.00 10.64 5.27
N ASP A 23 24.01 9.41 4.74
CA ASP A 23 23.42 8.90 3.50
C ASP A 23 23.15 7.40 3.69
N ASP A 24 21.88 7.01 3.89
CA ASP A 24 21.49 5.61 3.79
C ASP A 24 21.47 5.25 2.29
N PRO A 25 22.27 4.29 1.82
CA PRO A 25 22.37 4.00 0.41
C PRO A 25 21.04 3.44 -0.10
N LYS A 26 20.30 4.33 -0.77
CA LYS A 26 19.28 4.08 -1.81
C LYS A 26 19.09 2.59 -2.10
N SER A 27 18.29 1.93 -1.26
CA SER A 27 17.87 0.54 -1.46
C SER A 27 17.10 0.50 -2.77
N LYS A 28 17.76 0.09 -3.85
CA LYS A 28 17.15 -0.19 -5.14
C LYS A 28 16.05 -1.22 -4.88
N GLY A 29 14.80 -0.77 -4.90
CA GLY A 29 13.63 -1.58 -4.61
C GLY A 29 13.68 -2.85 -5.43
N LYS A 30 13.86 -3.99 -4.75
CA LYS A 30 13.78 -5.31 -5.36
C LYS A 30 12.47 -5.37 -6.12
N ASN A 31 12.54 -5.68 -7.41
CA ASN A 31 11.40 -5.85 -8.31
C ASN A 31 10.31 -6.67 -7.60
N SER A 32 9.31 -6.00 -7.04
CA SER A 32 8.20 -6.70 -6.38
C SER A 32 7.49 -7.50 -7.46
N LEU A 33 7.41 -8.83 -7.32
CA LEU A 33 6.73 -9.61 -8.34
C LEU A 33 5.26 -9.21 -8.34
N GLN A 34 4.66 -9.25 -9.52
CA GLN A 34 3.23 -9.02 -9.67
C GLN A 34 2.52 -10.37 -9.64
N VAL A 35 1.57 -10.51 -8.72
CA VAL A 35 0.60 -11.61 -8.74
C VAL A 35 -0.49 -11.27 -9.75
N LYS A 36 -0.76 -12.20 -10.66
CA LYS A 36 -1.87 -12.08 -11.62
C LYS A 36 -3.07 -12.83 -11.06
N ASN A 37 -4.25 -12.24 -11.19
CA ASN A 37 -5.49 -12.91 -10.82
C ASN A 37 -5.92 -13.84 -11.98
N SER A 38 -5.69 -15.14 -11.83
CA SER A 38 -6.14 -16.16 -12.80
C SER A 38 -7.65 -16.42 -12.74
N THR A 39 -8.30 -16.04 -11.64
CA THR A 39 -9.74 -16.16 -11.40
C THR A 39 -10.44 -14.80 -11.51
N HIS A 40 -10.01 -13.98 -12.48
CA HIS A 40 -10.58 -12.65 -12.68
C HIS A 40 -12.04 -12.73 -13.12
N VAL A 41 -12.92 -12.02 -12.42
CA VAL A 41 -14.36 -12.05 -12.69
C VAL A 41 -14.71 -11.16 -13.89
N PRO A 42 -15.47 -11.67 -14.88
CA PRO A 42 -15.72 -10.96 -16.13
C PRO A 42 -16.47 -9.64 -15.93
N GLU A 43 -17.33 -9.54 -14.91
CA GLU A 43 -18.10 -8.33 -14.58
C GLU A 43 -17.23 -7.10 -14.31
N LEU A 44 -16.00 -7.29 -13.82
CA LEU A 44 -15.04 -6.21 -13.56
C LEU A 44 -14.17 -5.87 -14.77
N THR A 45 -14.24 -6.65 -15.85
CA THR A 45 -13.40 -6.46 -17.05
C THR A 45 -13.66 -5.12 -17.72
N GLN A 46 -14.90 -4.65 -17.72
CA GLN A 46 -15.28 -3.35 -18.29
C GLN A 46 -14.54 -2.17 -17.65
N PHE A 47 -14.24 -2.25 -16.35
CA PHE A 47 -13.54 -1.19 -15.62
C PHE A 47 -12.02 -1.32 -15.70
N ARG A 48 -11.49 -2.43 -16.22
CA ARG A 48 -10.06 -2.75 -16.17
C ARG A 48 -9.20 -1.69 -16.84
N LYS A 49 -9.60 -1.19 -18.02
CA LYS A 49 -8.85 -0.15 -18.75
C LYS A 49 -8.77 1.14 -17.94
N LEU A 50 -9.90 1.59 -17.38
CA LEU A 50 -9.98 2.79 -16.54
C LEU A 50 -9.21 2.60 -15.23
N ALA A 51 -9.30 1.43 -14.61
CA ALA A 51 -8.55 1.08 -13.41
C ALA A 51 -7.05 1.00 -13.65
N LEU A 52 -6.58 0.58 -14.83
CA LEU A 52 -5.17 0.62 -15.19
C LEU A 52 -4.67 2.06 -15.39
N ALA A 53 -5.49 2.93 -15.97
CA ALA A 53 -5.16 4.35 -16.18
C ALA A 53 -5.30 5.21 -14.91
N THR A 54 -6.06 4.75 -13.92
CA THR A 54 -6.39 5.52 -12.72
C THR A 54 -5.74 4.93 -11.46
N ALA A 55 -5.08 5.78 -10.67
CA ALA A 55 -4.58 5.39 -9.36
C ALA A 55 -5.75 5.13 -8.40
N VAL A 56 -5.62 4.13 -7.50
CA VAL A 56 -6.69 3.78 -6.55
C VAL A 56 -7.13 4.97 -5.69
N PRO A 57 -6.23 5.83 -5.17
CA PRO A 57 -6.64 7.02 -4.41
C PRO A 57 -7.51 8.01 -5.22
N LYS A 58 -7.25 8.13 -6.53
CA LYS A 58 -8.06 8.99 -7.41
C LYS A 58 -9.45 8.37 -7.64
N ALA A 59 -9.52 7.05 -7.79
CA ALA A 59 -10.77 6.31 -7.90
C ALA A 59 -11.60 6.41 -6.60
N GLU A 60 -10.96 6.33 -5.43
CA GLU A 60 -11.55 6.54 -4.11
C GLU A 60 -12.16 7.94 -3.96
N GLN A 61 -11.43 8.98 -4.37
CA GLN A 61 -11.94 10.35 -4.38
C GLN A 61 -13.16 10.50 -5.30
N LYS A 62 -13.12 9.93 -6.52
CA LYS A 62 -14.23 9.98 -7.47
C LYS A 62 -15.46 9.23 -6.96
N ALA A 63 -15.26 8.08 -6.30
CA ALA A 63 -16.33 7.33 -5.66
C ALA A 63 -16.87 7.98 -4.37
N GLY A 64 -16.16 8.95 -3.80
CA GLY A 64 -16.46 9.56 -2.50
C GLY A 64 -16.32 8.59 -1.31
N SER A 65 -15.73 7.41 -1.54
CA SER A 65 -15.63 6.35 -0.54
C SER A 65 -14.50 5.36 -0.87
N PRO A 66 -13.88 4.73 0.14
CA PRO A 66 -12.95 3.64 -0.10
C PRO A 66 -13.66 2.43 -0.73
N PRO A 67 -12.90 1.53 -1.40
CA PRO A 67 -13.40 0.24 -1.84
C PRO A 67 -14.12 -0.49 -0.72
N PRO A 68 -15.16 -1.28 -1.05
CA PRO A 68 -15.91 -2.04 -0.06
C PRO A 68 -15.01 -2.98 0.74
N GLU A 69 -15.45 -3.30 1.94
CA GLU A 69 -14.81 -4.28 2.81
C GLU A 69 -15.54 -5.63 2.70
N ILE A 70 -14.78 -6.72 2.73
CA ILE A 70 -15.31 -8.08 2.85
C ILE A 70 -14.88 -8.69 4.17
N THR A 71 -15.67 -9.65 4.66
CA THR A 71 -15.27 -10.44 5.81
C THR A 71 -14.62 -11.73 5.32
N HIS A 72 -13.30 -11.84 5.48
CA HIS A 72 -12.55 -13.05 5.16
C HIS A 72 -12.13 -13.73 6.47
N ASN A 73 -12.60 -14.96 6.71
CA ASN A 73 -12.33 -15.73 7.94
C ASN A 73 -12.58 -14.93 9.23
N GLY A 74 -13.69 -14.18 9.29
CA GLY A 74 -14.06 -13.36 10.46
C GLY A 74 -13.31 -12.03 10.60
N THR A 75 -12.35 -11.74 9.71
CA THR A 75 -11.63 -10.46 9.68
C THR A 75 -12.17 -9.58 8.56
N LYS A 76 -12.43 -8.30 8.86
CA LYS A 76 -12.79 -7.31 7.83
C LYS A 76 -11.53 -6.90 7.08
N VAL A 77 -11.55 -7.05 5.76
CA VAL A 77 -10.45 -6.71 4.87
C VAL A 77 -10.99 -5.81 3.76
N GLN A 78 -10.32 -4.69 3.50
CA GLN A 78 -10.66 -3.83 2.37
C GLN A 78 -10.32 -4.53 1.05
N MET A 79 -11.25 -4.50 0.09
CA MET A 79 -11.05 -5.13 -1.22
C MET A 79 -9.87 -4.51 -1.98
N CYS A 80 -9.11 -5.38 -2.63
CA CYS A 80 -7.93 -5.05 -3.40
C CYS A 80 -8.31 -4.74 -4.86
N VAL A 81 -8.56 -3.46 -5.15
CA VAL A 81 -8.90 -2.98 -6.51
C VAL A 81 -7.83 -3.36 -7.54
N GLY A 82 -6.55 -3.38 -7.16
CA GLY A 82 -5.48 -3.84 -8.03
C GLY A 82 -5.71 -5.29 -8.50
N TYR A 83 -5.86 -6.20 -7.55
CA TYR A 83 -6.02 -7.62 -7.84
C TYR A 83 -7.33 -7.91 -8.59
N HIS A 84 -8.44 -7.33 -8.14
CA HIS A 84 -9.79 -7.66 -8.64
C HIS A 84 -10.20 -6.88 -9.88
N VAL A 85 -9.84 -5.60 -9.98
CA VAL A 85 -10.28 -4.76 -11.11
C VAL A 85 -9.20 -4.69 -12.19
N LYS A 86 -7.93 -4.49 -11.81
CA LYS A 86 -6.82 -4.47 -12.79
C LYS A 86 -6.43 -5.88 -13.25
N GLY A 87 -6.80 -6.91 -12.48
CA GLY A 87 -6.44 -8.31 -12.70
C GLY A 87 -5.01 -8.64 -12.29
N LYS A 88 -4.32 -7.72 -11.59
CA LYS A 88 -2.95 -7.91 -11.12
C LYS A 88 -2.63 -6.99 -9.95
N CYS A 89 -1.84 -7.49 -9.01
CA CYS A 89 -1.40 -6.73 -7.84
C CYS A 89 0.06 -7.03 -7.53
N TRP A 90 0.64 -6.29 -6.59
CA TRP A 90 1.98 -6.55 -6.08
C TRP A 90 1.93 -7.65 -5.00
N GLU A 91 2.94 -8.52 -4.95
CA GLU A 91 3.05 -9.55 -3.91
C GLU A 91 3.01 -8.97 -2.49
N LYS A 92 3.66 -7.83 -2.28
CA LYS A 92 3.70 -7.14 -0.98
C LYS A 92 2.50 -6.23 -0.73
N CYS A 93 1.35 -6.52 -1.36
CA CYS A 93 0.14 -5.75 -1.13
C CYS A 93 -0.31 -5.95 0.33
N PRO A 94 -0.58 -4.88 1.11
CA PRO A 94 -1.10 -5.02 2.47
C PRO A 94 -2.48 -5.69 2.52
N ARG A 95 -3.16 -5.81 1.37
CA ARG A 95 -4.45 -6.47 1.19
C ARG A 95 -4.31 -7.85 0.55
N ALA A 96 -3.15 -8.50 0.66
CA ALA A 96 -2.91 -9.80 0.04
C ALA A 96 -3.87 -10.89 0.53
N ALA A 97 -4.44 -10.77 1.74
CA ALA A 97 -5.48 -11.65 2.24
C ALA A 97 -6.76 -11.65 1.37
N ASP A 98 -6.99 -10.57 0.62
CA ASP A 98 -8.12 -10.42 -0.32
C ASP A 98 -7.78 -10.95 -1.74
N HIS A 99 -6.56 -11.44 -1.99
CA HIS A 99 -6.17 -12.03 -3.28
C HIS A 99 -6.74 -13.45 -3.48
N VAL A 100 -8.03 -13.61 -3.22
CA VAL A 100 -8.81 -14.84 -3.36
C VAL A 100 -10.03 -14.57 -4.24
N ALA A 101 -10.67 -15.59 -4.79
CA ALA A 101 -11.90 -15.38 -5.55
C ALA A 101 -13.00 -14.81 -4.64
N HIS A 102 -13.70 -13.77 -5.11
CA HIS A 102 -14.84 -13.19 -4.40
C HIS A 102 -16.12 -13.98 -4.67
N SER A 103 -17.02 -13.95 -3.69
CA SER A 103 -18.39 -14.42 -3.90
C SER A 103 -19.12 -13.51 -4.90
N ALA A 104 -20.23 -13.98 -5.47
CA ALA A 104 -21.05 -13.16 -6.35
C ALA A 104 -21.57 -11.89 -5.64
N GLN A 105 -21.90 -12.00 -4.36
CA GLN A 105 -22.37 -10.86 -3.56
C GLN A 105 -21.28 -9.81 -3.34
N ASP A 106 -20.05 -10.24 -3.05
CA ASP A 106 -18.94 -9.31 -2.87
C ASP A 106 -18.52 -8.68 -4.19
N THR A 107 -18.50 -9.47 -5.27
CA THR A 107 -18.27 -8.98 -6.63
C THR A 107 -19.28 -7.89 -6.99
N ALA A 108 -20.57 -8.08 -6.71
CA ALA A 108 -21.60 -7.08 -6.95
C ALA A 108 -21.34 -5.77 -6.19
N LYS A 109 -20.92 -5.83 -4.92
CA LYS A 109 -20.55 -4.63 -4.14
C LYS A 109 -19.39 -3.88 -4.80
N LEU A 110 -18.37 -4.62 -5.27
CA LEU A 110 -17.21 -4.01 -5.92
C LEU A 110 -17.58 -3.43 -7.29
N VAL A 111 -18.46 -4.07 -8.04
CA VAL A 111 -19.00 -3.55 -9.31
C VAL A 111 -19.73 -2.23 -9.08
N GLU A 112 -20.62 -2.16 -8.08
CA GLU A 112 -21.33 -0.93 -7.75
C GLU A 112 -20.39 0.21 -7.33
N TRP A 113 -19.34 -0.11 -6.58
CA TRP A 113 -18.29 0.87 -6.28
C TRP A 113 -17.53 1.31 -7.54
N CYS A 114 -17.16 0.36 -8.42
CA CYS A 114 -16.45 0.65 -9.68
C CYS A 114 -17.27 1.55 -10.61
N LYS A 115 -18.59 1.39 -10.67
CA LYS A 115 -19.47 2.30 -11.44
C LYS A 115 -19.34 3.75 -11.00
N LYS A 116 -19.20 4.00 -9.69
CA LYS A 116 -18.98 5.36 -9.15
C LYS A 116 -17.54 5.82 -9.38
N ALA A 117 -16.58 4.94 -9.09
CA ALA A 117 -15.15 5.24 -9.15
C ALA A 117 -14.63 5.49 -10.58
N TYR A 118 -15.27 4.86 -11.57
CA TYR A 118 -14.90 4.88 -12.97
C TYR A 118 -16.05 5.30 -13.90
N ALA A 119 -17.05 6.02 -13.39
CA ALA A 119 -18.05 6.66 -14.25
C ALA A 119 -17.34 7.51 -15.30
N GLU A 120 -17.66 7.29 -16.58
CA GLU A 120 -17.25 8.22 -17.64
C GLU A 120 -17.99 9.55 -17.38
N GLU A 121 -17.27 10.66 -17.44
CA GLU A 121 -17.86 12.01 -17.36
C GLU A 121 -18.43 12.42 -18.72
#